data_AF-A0A9P5KYQ6-F1
#
_entry.id   AF-A0A9P5KYQ6-F1
#
_cell.length_a   1.000
_cell.length_b   1.000
_cell.length_c   1.000
_cell.angle_alpha   90.00
_cell.angle_beta   90.00
_cell.angle_gamma   90.00
#
_symmetry.space_group_name_H-M   'P 1'
#
loop_
_entity.id
_entity.type
_entity.pdbx_description
1 polymer ?
#
loop_
_entity_poly.entity_id
_entity_poly.type
_entity_poly.pdbx_seq_one_letter_code
_entity_poly.pdbx_strand_id
1 'polypeptide(L)'
;MVYQVYLNWTGDQYNGREILVFPNRHYADEFYNRCITTTATGTANPLEDIVRYSPQFWTFTKATPESRPFYFIESNAKDLVPTIMAARISGYDNNHATGAMPIIPNDATSNVEYVSGGAYYIRTKSTPHLYWFLQNHDNGTITLDPRKATKFQINRDDSTKPSPAPANDRRVLERKDDIQLVALGPDGTQTIGVSDDHLSTAAASFRFAFGSFYNGDFGVNWSATSNYTGDPALAYKVQYAGQEWELVN
;
A
#
# COMPACT_ATOMS: atom_id res chain seq x y z
N MET A 1 -0.68 -4.03 -17.22
CA MET A 1 -0.43 -5.38 -16.68
C MET A 1 -1.41 -5.59 -15.54
N VAL A 2 -2.07 -6.75 -15.48
CA VAL A 2 -2.97 -7.09 -14.36
C VAL A 2 -2.18 -7.46 -13.12
N TYR A 3 -2.76 -7.28 -11.94
CA TYR A 3 -2.17 -7.67 -10.67
C TYR A 3 -2.74 -9.01 -10.21
N GLN A 4 -1.87 -9.96 -9.90
CA GLN A 4 -2.26 -11.31 -9.51
C GLN A 4 -1.92 -11.56 -8.05
N VAL A 5 -2.80 -12.28 -7.36
CA VAL A 5 -2.63 -12.71 -5.96
C VAL A 5 -2.85 -14.21 -5.89
N TYR A 6 -1.87 -14.90 -5.32
CA TYR A 6 -2.00 -16.30 -4.94
C TYR A 6 -2.75 -16.46 -3.63
N LEU A 7 -3.69 -17.38 -3.64
CA LEU A 7 -4.41 -17.84 -2.47
C LEU A 7 -4.15 -19.32 -2.29
N ASN A 8 -3.69 -19.66 -1.09
CA ASN A 8 -3.47 -21.03 -0.70
C ASN A 8 -4.29 -21.38 0.55
N TRP A 9 -5.10 -22.41 0.45
CA TRP A 9 -5.86 -22.94 1.57
C TRP A 9 -4.94 -23.72 2.51
N THR A 10 -4.96 -23.37 3.79
CA THR A 10 -4.33 -24.13 4.86
C THR A 10 -5.08 -25.44 5.14
N GLY A 11 -4.42 -26.58 4.96
CA GLY A 11 -4.95 -27.91 5.33
C GLY A 11 -5.43 -28.80 4.19
N ASP A 12 -5.55 -28.30 2.95
CA ASP A 12 -5.81 -29.12 1.74
C ASP A 12 -5.02 -28.58 0.55
N GLN A 13 -3.85 -29.18 0.32
CA GLN A 13 -2.93 -28.82 -0.76
C GLN A 13 -3.45 -29.16 -2.17
N TYR A 14 -4.46 -30.03 -2.29
CA TYR A 14 -4.92 -30.57 -3.57
C TYR A 14 -6.06 -29.74 -4.17
N ASN A 15 -6.93 -29.18 -3.32
CA ASN A 15 -8.13 -28.43 -3.74
C ASN A 15 -8.08 -26.93 -3.45
N GLY A 16 -7.00 -26.47 -2.83
CA GLY A 16 -6.90 -25.20 -2.11
C GLY A 16 -6.25 -24.03 -2.82
N ARG A 17 -6.02 -24.12 -4.13
CA ARG A 17 -5.22 -23.16 -4.88
C ARG A 17 -6.10 -22.28 -5.76
N GLU A 18 -6.07 -20.98 -5.49
CA GLU A 18 -6.84 -19.97 -6.20
C GLU A 18 -5.94 -18.81 -6.63
N ILE A 19 -6.34 -18.13 -7.70
CA ILE A 19 -5.72 -16.89 -8.17
C ILE A 19 -6.81 -15.84 -8.25
N LEU A 20 -6.58 -14.71 -7.59
CA LEU A 20 -7.35 -13.49 -7.84
C LEU A 20 -6.56 -12.59 -8.78
N VAL A 21 -7.27 -11.99 -9.72
CA VAL A 21 -6.72 -11.06 -10.70
C VAL A 21 -7.45 -9.73 -10.57
N PHE A 22 -6.68 -8.66 -10.45
CA PHE A 22 -7.14 -7.30 -10.23
C PHE A 22 -6.56 -6.37 -11.32
N PRO A 23 -7.19 -5.22 -11.62
CA PRO A 23 -6.63 -4.21 -12.51
C PRO A 23 -5.26 -3.70 -12.06
N ASN A 24 -5.07 -3.58 -10.75
CA ASN A 24 -3.82 -3.17 -10.10
C ASN A 24 -3.85 -3.59 -8.62
N ARG A 25 -2.71 -3.41 -7.93
CA ARG A 25 -2.54 -3.74 -6.51
C ARG A 25 -3.57 -3.08 -5.59
N HIS A 26 -3.99 -1.85 -5.88
CA HIS A 26 -4.86 -1.10 -4.96
C HIS A 26 -6.22 -1.77 -4.75
N TYR A 27 -6.76 -2.42 -5.78
CA TYR A 27 -7.98 -3.20 -5.66
C TYR A 27 -7.78 -4.48 -4.84
N ALA A 28 -6.59 -5.10 -4.91
CA ALA A 28 -6.25 -6.23 -4.05
C ALA A 28 -6.12 -5.80 -2.58
N ASP A 29 -5.50 -4.65 -2.32
CA ASP A 29 -5.36 -4.07 -0.98
C ASP A 29 -6.73 -3.75 -0.36
N GLU A 30 -7.62 -3.11 -1.12
CA GLU A 30 -9.00 -2.84 -0.68
C GLU A 30 -9.78 -4.14 -0.42
N PHE A 31 -9.68 -5.11 -1.33
CA PHE A 31 -10.35 -6.39 -1.15
C PHE A 31 -9.85 -7.14 0.10
N TYR A 32 -8.54 -7.16 0.34
CA TYR A 32 -7.95 -7.76 1.52
C TYR A 32 -8.47 -7.11 2.81
N ASN A 33 -8.48 -5.78 2.88
CA ASN A 33 -9.01 -5.07 4.04
C ASN A 33 -10.49 -5.40 4.27
N ARG A 34 -11.30 -5.52 3.23
CA ARG A 34 -12.69 -5.98 3.37
C ARG A 34 -12.79 -7.39 3.92
N CYS A 35 -11.93 -8.31 3.48
CA CYS A 35 -11.92 -9.68 3.98
C CYS A 35 -11.69 -9.74 5.50
N ILE A 36 -10.87 -8.85 6.07
CA ILE A 36 -10.57 -8.84 7.53
C ILE A 36 -11.49 -7.91 8.35
N THR A 37 -12.21 -6.97 7.71
CA THR A 37 -13.04 -5.99 8.42
C THR A 37 -14.55 -6.19 8.27
N THR A 38 -15.01 -6.92 7.25
CA THR A 38 -16.45 -7.03 7.00
C THR A 38 -17.11 -8.00 7.97
N THR A 39 -17.89 -7.47 8.90
CA THR A 39 -18.81 -8.25 9.73
C THR A 39 -20.24 -7.92 9.33
N ALA A 40 -21.01 -8.89 8.85
CA ALA A 40 -22.46 -8.71 8.81
C ALA A 40 -23.00 -8.67 10.24
N THR A 41 -23.98 -7.81 10.53
CA THR A 41 -24.59 -7.72 11.86
C THR A 41 -25.12 -9.09 12.29
N GLY A 42 -24.53 -9.67 13.33
CA GLY A 42 -24.92 -10.98 13.88
C GLY A 42 -24.29 -12.22 13.22
N THR A 43 -23.31 -12.07 12.31
CA THR A 43 -22.60 -13.22 11.70
C THR A 43 -21.09 -13.07 11.84
N ALA A 44 -20.39 -14.18 12.13
CA ALA A 44 -18.93 -14.22 12.09
C ALA A 44 -18.42 -13.93 10.67
N ASN A 45 -17.32 -13.18 10.55
CA ASN A 45 -16.72 -12.89 9.26
C ASN A 45 -16.03 -14.15 8.72
N PRO A 46 -16.48 -14.73 7.59
CA PRO A 46 -15.99 -16.02 7.13
C PRO A 46 -14.54 -15.98 6.63
N LEU A 47 -13.94 -14.79 6.49
CA LEU A 47 -12.55 -14.58 6.07
C LEU A 47 -11.73 -13.80 7.12
N GLU A 48 -12.16 -13.72 8.38
CA GLU A 48 -11.38 -13.02 9.42
C GLU A 48 -9.97 -13.57 9.62
N ASP A 49 -9.79 -14.88 9.39
CA ASP A 49 -8.52 -15.59 9.50
C ASP A 49 -7.67 -15.58 8.22
N ILE A 50 -8.03 -14.77 7.21
CA ILE A 50 -7.16 -14.62 6.03
C ILE A 50 -5.85 -13.95 6.44
N VAL A 51 -4.73 -14.54 6.01
CA VAL A 51 -3.38 -14.04 6.31
C VAL A 51 -2.69 -13.67 5.01
N ARG A 52 -2.21 -12.43 4.94
CA ARG A 52 -1.39 -11.93 3.84
C ARG A 52 0.09 -11.96 4.22
N TYR A 53 0.84 -12.90 3.66
CA TYR A 53 2.29 -13.01 3.88
C TYR A 53 3.09 -12.06 2.99
N SER A 54 2.59 -11.78 1.80
CA SER A 54 3.09 -10.74 0.91
C SER A 54 1.94 -10.15 0.10
N PRO A 55 2.13 -9.01 -0.58
CA PRO A 55 1.09 -8.41 -1.41
C PRO A 55 0.44 -9.38 -2.42
N GLN A 56 1.19 -10.38 -2.88
CA GLN A 56 0.74 -11.36 -3.89
C GLN A 56 0.61 -12.79 -3.37
N PHE A 57 0.77 -13.05 -2.06
CA PHE A 57 0.64 -14.39 -1.49
C PHE A 57 -0.11 -14.39 -0.17
N TRP A 58 -1.34 -14.90 -0.21
CA TRP A 58 -2.27 -14.95 0.91
C TRP A 58 -2.66 -16.41 1.22
N THR A 59 -3.06 -16.65 2.46
CA THR A 59 -3.58 -17.94 2.90
C THR A 59 -4.87 -17.75 3.67
N PHE A 60 -5.73 -18.75 3.65
CA PHE A 60 -6.96 -18.75 4.41
C PHE A 60 -7.31 -20.17 4.86
N THR A 61 -8.02 -20.27 5.98
CA THR A 61 -8.58 -21.54 6.44
C THR A 61 -9.99 -21.68 5.88
N LYS A 62 -10.25 -22.74 5.11
CA LYS A 62 -11.61 -23.02 4.64
C LYS A 62 -12.36 -23.87 5.65
N ALA A 63 -13.10 -23.22 6.54
CA ALA A 63 -14.04 -23.90 7.43
C ALA A 63 -15.35 -24.25 6.71
N THR A 64 -15.86 -23.35 5.85
CA THR A 64 -17.11 -23.53 5.09
C THR A 64 -16.97 -23.09 3.63
N PRO A 65 -17.94 -23.37 2.74
CA PRO A 65 -17.94 -22.83 1.37
C PRO A 65 -17.84 -21.30 1.33
N GLU A 66 -18.50 -20.60 2.25
CA GLU A 66 -18.54 -19.13 2.35
C GLU A 66 -17.18 -18.52 2.73
N SER A 67 -16.30 -19.29 3.36
CA SER A 67 -14.90 -18.92 3.64
C SER A 67 -13.99 -18.92 2.41
N ARG A 68 -14.55 -18.87 1.19
CA ARG A 68 -13.77 -18.70 -0.03
C ARG A 68 -13.88 -17.28 -0.53
N PRO A 69 -12.77 -16.64 -0.95
CA PRO A 69 -12.77 -15.29 -1.51
C PRO A 69 -13.81 -15.09 -2.61
N PHE A 70 -14.00 -16.08 -3.50
CA PHE A 70 -15.02 -16.02 -4.55
C PHE A 70 -16.44 -15.77 -4.02
N TYR A 71 -16.90 -16.57 -3.05
CA TYR A 71 -18.24 -16.40 -2.47
C TYR A 71 -18.34 -15.14 -1.62
N PHE A 72 -17.25 -14.79 -0.93
CA PHE A 72 -17.18 -13.55 -0.15
C PHE A 72 -17.37 -12.31 -1.03
N ILE A 73 -16.81 -12.29 -2.25
CA ILE A 73 -17.01 -11.18 -3.19
C ILE A 73 -18.49 -11.00 -3.48
N GLU A 74 -19.20 -12.09 -3.79
CA GLU A 74 -20.63 -12.05 -4.12
C GLU A 74 -21.50 -11.63 -2.93
N SER A 75 -21.14 -11.94 -1.68
CA SER A 75 -21.96 -11.61 -0.51
C SER A 75 -21.60 -10.27 0.15
N ASN A 76 -20.31 -9.91 0.18
CA ASN A 76 -19.76 -8.85 1.04
C ASN A 76 -18.98 -7.76 0.28
N ALA A 77 -18.63 -7.98 -0.99
CA ALA A 77 -17.87 -7.00 -1.79
C ALA A 77 -18.40 -6.90 -3.22
N LYS A 78 -19.73 -6.84 -3.38
CA LYS A 78 -20.40 -6.84 -4.69
C LYS A 78 -19.95 -5.70 -5.61
N ASP A 79 -19.65 -4.55 -5.05
CA ASP A 79 -19.14 -3.38 -5.77
C ASP A 79 -17.71 -3.58 -6.32
N LEU A 80 -16.95 -4.56 -5.80
CA LEU A 80 -15.64 -4.96 -6.33
C LEU A 80 -15.73 -6.06 -7.40
N VAL A 81 -16.90 -6.69 -7.62
CA VAL A 81 -17.07 -7.72 -8.67
C VAL A 81 -16.53 -7.27 -10.04
N PRO A 82 -16.76 -6.03 -10.52
CA PRO A 82 -16.25 -5.61 -11.84
C PRO A 82 -14.71 -5.54 -11.92
N THR A 83 -14.01 -5.55 -10.79
CA THR A 83 -12.55 -5.37 -10.69
C THR A 83 -11.84 -6.61 -10.18
N ILE A 84 -12.52 -7.75 -10.09
CA ILE A 84 -11.92 -9.01 -9.62
C ILE A 84 -12.30 -10.15 -10.54
N MET A 85 -11.31 -10.89 -11.02
CA MET A 85 -11.50 -12.21 -11.60
C MET A 85 -10.90 -13.26 -10.65
N ALA A 86 -11.61 -14.36 -10.46
CA ALA A 86 -11.13 -15.49 -9.66
C ALA A 86 -10.99 -16.73 -10.55
N ALA A 87 -9.83 -17.38 -10.46
CA ALA A 87 -9.58 -18.65 -11.12
C ALA A 87 -9.22 -19.71 -10.06
N ARG A 88 -9.87 -20.87 -10.14
CA ARG A 88 -9.54 -22.03 -9.31
C ARG A 88 -8.62 -22.97 -10.09
N ILE A 89 -7.58 -23.45 -9.42
CA ILE A 89 -6.71 -24.51 -9.97
C ILE A 89 -7.04 -25.79 -9.21
N SER A 90 -7.84 -26.67 -9.81
CA SER A 90 -8.15 -28.00 -9.28
C SER A 90 -7.21 -29.05 -9.86
N GLY A 91 -6.45 -29.74 -9.01
CA GLY A 91 -5.65 -30.90 -9.41
C GLY A 91 -6.36 -32.20 -9.03
N TYR A 92 -7.62 -32.36 -9.43
CA TYR A 92 -8.44 -33.53 -9.05
C TYR A 92 -8.00 -34.82 -9.77
N ASP A 93 -7.16 -34.73 -10.79
CA ASP A 93 -6.58 -35.89 -11.45
C ASP A 93 -5.32 -36.37 -10.72
N ASN A 94 -5.30 -37.67 -10.46
CA ASN A 94 -4.24 -38.42 -9.78
C ASN A 94 -2.91 -38.43 -10.57
N ASN A 95 -2.80 -37.60 -11.60
CA ASN A 95 -1.67 -37.46 -12.49
C ASN A 95 -1.18 -36.01 -12.36
N HIS A 96 -0.37 -35.80 -11.32
CA HIS A 96 0.17 -34.52 -10.91
C HIS A 96 0.60 -33.64 -12.10
N ALA A 97 0.16 -32.36 -12.06
CA ALA A 97 0.61 -31.22 -12.87
C ALA A 97 -0.29 -30.71 -14.03
N THR A 98 -1.60 -30.90 -14.02
CA THR A 98 -2.50 -30.17 -14.95
C THR A 98 -2.88 -28.79 -14.43
N GLY A 99 -1.87 -27.91 -14.38
CA GLY A 99 -2.04 -26.48 -14.09
C GLY A 99 -0.87 -25.92 -13.29
N ALA A 100 0.28 -25.70 -13.94
CA ALA A 100 1.34 -24.91 -13.33
C ALA A 100 0.76 -23.55 -12.95
N MET A 101 0.89 -23.17 -11.67
CA MET A 101 0.59 -21.80 -11.28
C MET A 101 1.48 -20.88 -12.11
N PRO A 102 0.95 -19.80 -12.69
CA PRO A 102 1.77 -18.88 -13.46
C PRO A 102 2.95 -18.40 -12.60
N ILE A 103 4.07 -18.04 -13.21
CA ILE A 103 5.09 -17.36 -12.42
C ILE A 103 4.61 -15.93 -12.26
N ILE A 104 4.25 -15.53 -11.04
CA ILE A 104 4.02 -14.11 -10.75
C ILE A 104 5.41 -13.48 -10.64
N PRO A 105 5.72 -12.46 -11.45
CA PRO A 105 7.01 -11.77 -11.37
C PRO A 105 7.22 -11.24 -9.95
N ASN A 106 8.35 -11.63 -9.37
CA ASN A 106 8.80 -11.15 -8.07
C ASN A 106 9.60 -9.85 -8.30
N ASP A 107 8.91 -8.71 -8.46
CA ASP A 107 9.56 -7.41 -8.47
C ASP A 107 9.80 -6.96 -7.02
N ALA A 108 11.01 -6.51 -6.69
CA ALA A 108 11.35 -6.01 -5.36
C ALA A 108 10.39 -4.89 -4.90
N THR A 109 9.85 -4.11 -5.83
CA THR A 109 8.86 -3.04 -5.56
C THR A 109 7.43 -3.57 -5.43
N SER A 110 7.09 -4.68 -6.09
CA SER A 110 5.74 -5.27 -6.03
C SER A 110 5.45 -6.00 -4.71
N ASN A 111 6.48 -6.27 -3.92
CA ASN A 111 6.40 -7.01 -2.65
C ASN A 111 6.49 -6.15 -1.39
N VAL A 112 6.62 -4.83 -1.52
CA VAL A 112 6.65 -3.94 -0.36
C VAL A 112 5.25 -3.85 0.22
N GLU A 113 5.02 -4.43 1.39
CA GLU A 113 3.73 -4.37 2.06
C GLU A 113 3.47 -2.95 2.59
N TYR A 114 2.35 -2.33 2.20
CA TYR A 114 2.04 -0.95 2.56
C TYR A 114 1.06 -0.97 3.71
N VAL A 115 1.57 -0.98 4.94
CA VAL A 115 0.76 -0.99 6.16
C VAL A 115 0.91 0.31 6.93
N SER A 116 -0.15 0.67 7.66
CA SER A 116 -0.11 1.75 8.64
C SER A 116 0.96 1.47 9.71
N GLY A 117 1.72 2.49 10.06
CA GLY A 117 2.88 2.41 10.94
C GLY A 117 4.13 1.83 10.28
N GLY A 118 4.04 1.38 9.03
CA GLY A 118 5.20 0.93 8.25
C GLY A 118 6.10 2.08 7.82
N ALA A 119 7.37 1.77 7.58
CA ALA A 119 8.39 2.76 7.25
C ALA A 119 9.07 2.42 5.92
N TYR A 120 9.16 3.40 5.03
CA TYR A 120 9.59 3.21 3.64
C TYR A 120 10.50 4.34 3.19
N TYR A 121 11.41 4.04 2.28
CA TYR A 121 12.02 5.05 1.44
C TYR A 121 11.03 5.41 0.32
N ILE A 122 11.02 6.67 -0.08
CA ILE A 122 10.13 7.17 -1.14
C ILE A 122 11.01 7.65 -2.29
N ARG A 123 10.73 7.21 -3.51
CA ARG A 123 11.50 7.59 -4.71
C ARG A 123 10.61 7.83 -5.91
N THR A 124 11.12 8.55 -6.92
CA THR A 124 10.38 8.78 -8.16
C THR A 124 10.29 7.48 -8.97
N LYS A 125 9.13 7.18 -9.57
CA LYS A 125 9.01 6.02 -10.47
C LYS A 125 9.73 6.20 -11.80
N SER A 126 9.77 7.43 -12.33
CA SER A 126 10.40 7.72 -13.62
C SER A 126 11.93 7.70 -13.53
N THR A 127 12.48 8.03 -12.37
CA THR A 127 13.92 8.10 -12.11
C THR A 127 14.25 7.39 -10.79
N PRO A 128 14.25 6.04 -10.74
CA PRO A 128 14.29 5.25 -9.49
C PRO A 128 15.57 5.37 -8.64
N HIS A 129 16.53 6.18 -9.05
CA HIS A 129 17.71 6.49 -8.25
C HIS A 129 17.55 7.76 -7.40
N LEU A 130 16.48 8.55 -7.58
CA LEU A 130 16.22 9.77 -6.82
C LEU A 130 15.25 9.52 -5.66
N TYR A 131 15.74 9.70 -4.44
CA TYR A 131 15.01 9.43 -3.20
C TYR A 131 14.66 10.71 -2.45
N TRP A 132 13.56 10.66 -1.71
CA TRP A 132 13.22 11.70 -0.73
C TRP A 132 14.27 11.72 0.38
N PHE A 133 14.80 12.90 0.66
CA PHE A 133 15.79 13.13 1.69
C PHE A 133 15.41 14.36 2.51
N LEU A 134 15.42 14.22 3.84
CA LEU A 134 15.23 15.33 4.76
C LEU A 134 16.56 16.08 4.91
N GLN A 135 16.61 17.30 4.38
CA GLN A 135 17.77 18.17 4.45
C GLN A 135 17.65 19.12 5.63
N ASN A 136 18.63 19.09 6.54
CA ASN A 136 18.68 19.83 7.82
C ASN A 136 17.67 19.34 8.87
N HIS A 137 18.09 19.22 10.13
CA HIS A 137 17.25 18.59 11.17
C HIS A 137 16.29 19.53 11.89
N ASP A 138 16.54 20.85 11.94
CA ASP A 138 15.78 21.75 12.82
C ASP A 138 14.63 22.50 12.12
N ASN A 139 14.55 22.47 10.79
CA ASN A 139 13.47 23.01 9.95
C ASN A 139 13.63 22.47 8.51
N GLY A 140 13.73 21.14 8.40
CA GLY A 140 14.24 20.52 7.21
C GLY A 140 13.24 20.51 6.06
N THR A 141 13.75 20.78 4.85
CA THR A 141 12.99 20.64 3.60
C THR A 141 13.21 19.24 3.05
N ILE A 142 12.17 18.65 2.46
CA ILE A 142 12.35 17.39 1.74
C ILE A 142 12.86 17.70 0.32
N THR A 143 14.00 17.12 -0.03
CA THR A 143 14.64 17.24 -1.35
C THR A 143 14.75 15.89 -2.03
N LEU A 144 15.16 15.88 -3.30
CA LEU A 144 15.59 14.66 -3.98
C LEU A 144 17.11 14.53 -3.98
N ASP A 145 17.60 13.38 -3.54
CA ASP A 145 19.03 13.06 -3.51
C ASP A 145 19.27 11.68 -4.18
N PRO A 146 20.28 11.54 -5.05
CA PRO A 146 20.63 10.27 -5.70
C PRO A 146 21.49 9.33 -4.84
N ARG A 147 22.01 9.80 -3.70
CA ARG A 147 23.00 9.14 -2.85
C ARG A 147 22.54 8.97 -1.42
N LYS A 148 21.56 9.77 -0.99
CA LYS A 148 20.99 9.76 0.35
C LYS A 148 19.49 9.50 0.26
N ALA A 149 18.96 8.88 1.31
CA ALA A 149 17.54 8.63 1.44
C ALA A 149 17.15 8.74 2.92
N THR A 150 15.98 9.32 3.16
CA THR A 150 15.35 9.33 4.48
C THR A 150 14.24 8.30 4.49
N LYS A 151 14.12 7.55 5.58
CA LYS A 151 13.02 6.61 5.77
C LYS A 151 11.86 7.35 6.40
N PHE A 152 10.65 7.14 5.87
CA PHE A 152 9.44 7.80 6.33
C PHE A 152 8.47 6.77 6.86
N GLN A 153 8.04 6.94 8.11
CA GLN A 153 6.92 6.20 8.65
C GLN A 153 5.61 6.81 8.17
N ILE A 154 4.69 5.96 7.72
CA ILE A 154 3.37 6.35 7.21
C ILE A 154 2.32 5.84 8.17
N ASN A 155 1.61 6.78 8.81
CA ASN A 155 0.57 6.46 9.77
C ASN A 155 -0.79 6.79 9.17
N ARG A 156 -1.70 5.82 9.19
CA ARG A 156 -3.11 6.07 8.87
C ARG A 156 -3.71 6.99 9.93
N ASP A 157 -4.51 7.97 9.49
CA ASP A 157 -5.20 8.92 10.34
C ASP A 157 -6.71 8.74 10.22
N ASP A 158 -7.29 7.96 11.13
CA ASP A 158 -8.73 7.77 11.21
C ASP A 158 -9.42 8.74 12.18
N SER A 159 -8.75 9.79 12.66
CA SER A 159 -9.32 10.70 13.69
C SER A 159 -10.62 11.39 13.28
N THR A 160 -10.90 11.45 11.97
CA THR A 160 -12.13 12.03 11.41
C THR A 160 -13.19 10.98 11.05
N LYS A 161 -12.89 9.68 11.18
CA LYS A 161 -13.81 8.59 10.82
C LYS A 161 -14.79 8.30 11.96
N PRO A 162 -16.04 7.88 11.66
CA PRO A 162 -17.04 7.56 12.68
C PRO A 162 -16.63 6.43 13.65
N SER A 163 -15.76 5.52 13.19
CA SER A 163 -15.19 4.44 14.00
C SER A 163 -13.69 4.38 13.70
N PRO A 164 -12.86 5.09 14.50
CA PRO A 164 -11.43 5.11 14.27
C PRO A 164 -10.81 3.74 14.55
N ALA A 165 -9.83 3.36 13.73
CA ALA A 165 -9.05 2.16 13.99
C ALA A 165 -8.27 2.28 15.32
N PRO A 166 -7.94 1.14 15.97
CA PRO A 166 -7.02 1.13 17.11
C PRO A 166 -5.66 1.76 16.76
N ALA A 167 -4.99 2.35 17.76
CA ALA A 167 -3.71 3.06 17.56
C ALA A 167 -2.56 2.21 16.99
N ASN A 168 -2.67 0.88 17.03
CA ASN A 168 -1.70 -0.08 16.48
C ASN A 168 -2.25 -0.88 15.31
N ASP A 169 -3.28 -0.36 14.64
CA ASP A 169 -3.84 -1.01 13.48
C ASP A 169 -2.83 -1.00 12.33
N ARG A 170 -2.36 -2.20 11.97
CA ARG A 170 -1.41 -2.46 10.88
C ARG A 170 -2.11 -2.91 9.60
N ARG A 171 -3.36 -2.48 9.39
CA ARG A 171 -4.07 -2.67 8.13
C ARG A 171 -3.28 -2.12 6.95
N VAL A 172 -3.53 -2.74 5.80
CA VAL A 172 -2.98 -2.32 4.52
C VAL A 172 -3.55 -0.94 4.18
N LEU A 173 -2.72 -0.03 3.69
CA LEU A 173 -3.11 1.32 3.32
C LEU A 173 -3.84 1.32 1.98
N GLU A 174 -5.03 1.92 1.96
CA GLU A 174 -5.83 2.13 0.75
C GLU A 174 -5.59 3.53 0.19
N ARG A 175 -5.79 3.73 -1.13
CA ARG A 175 -5.61 5.06 -1.76
C ARG A 175 -6.46 6.16 -1.12
N LYS A 176 -7.59 5.81 -0.51
CA LYS A 176 -8.53 6.73 0.13
C LYS A 176 -8.23 7.00 1.60
N ASP A 177 -7.26 6.28 2.18
CA ASP A 177 -6.90 6.47 3.58
C ASP A 177 -6.19 7.82 3.74
N ASP A 178 -6.64 8.61 4.71
CA ASP A 178 -5.93 9.79 5.15
C ASP A 178 -4.69 9.34 5.92
N ILE A 179 -3.54 9.94 5.63
CA ILE A 179 -2.26 9.57 6.24
C ILE A 179 -1.48 10.79 6.75
N GLN A 180 -0.57 10.50 7.68
CA GLN A 180 0.47 11.39 8.16
C GLN A 180 1.85 10.79 7.87
N LEU A 181 2.82 11.66 7.61
CA LEU A 181 4.21 11.29 7.38
C LEU A 181 5.10 11.73 8.54
N VAL A 182 6.02 10.84 8.90
CA VAL A 182 7.05 11.10 9.90
C VAL A 182 8.40 10.68 9.32
N ALA A 183 9.33 11.63 9.17
CA ALA A 183 10.72 11.32 8.85
C ALA A 183 11.41 10.67 10.04
N LEU A 184 12.14 9.59 9.77
CA LEU A 184 12.94 8.88 10.75
C LEU A 184 14.41 9.26 10.58
N GLY A 185 15.03 9.72 11.67
CA GLY A 185 16.44 10.06 11.72
C GLY A 185 17.13 9.51 12.97
N PRO A 186 18.46 9.60 13.04
CA PRO A 186 19.23 9.15 14.21
C PRO A 186 18.88 9.92 15.49
N ASP A 187 18.49 11.19 15.35
CA ASP A 187 18.16 12.08 16.49
C ASP A 187 16.67 12.03 16.87
N GLY A 188 15.89 11.16 16.24
CA GLY A 188 14.47 10.96 16.52
C GLY A 188 13.58 11.09 15.30
N THR A 189 12.33 11.47 15.54
CA THR A 189 11.27 11.52 14.53
C THR A 189 10.80 12.94 14.29
N GLN A 190 10.54 13.30 13.03
CA GLN A 190 10.03 14.62 12.66
C GLN A 190 8.77 14.49 11.81
N THR A 191 7.68 15.09 12.25
CA THR A 191 6.43 15.12 11.47
C THR A 191 6.60 15.98 10.23
N ILE A 192 6.09 15.51 9.10
CA ILE A 192 6.12 16.27 7.84
C ILE A 192 4.82 17.05 7.69
N GLY A 193 4.95 18.33 7.38
CA GLY A 193 3.88 19.22 6.99
C GLY A 193 4.14 19.87 5.63
N VAL A 194 3.30 20.84 5.27
CA VAL A 194 3.47 21.67 4.07
C VAL A 194 3.61 23.13 4.48
N SER A 195 4.68 23.80 4.04
CA SER A 195 4.93 25.24 4.21
C SER A 195 5.31 25.83 2.85
N ASP A 196 4.67 26.93 2.46
CA ASP A 196 4.91 27.61 1.17
C ASP A 196 4.92 26.63 -0.02
N ASP A 197 3.93 25.74 -0.06
CA ASP A 197 3.77 24.64 -1.03
C ASP A 197 4.86 23.56 -1.02
N HIS A 198 5.82 23.63 -0.10
CA HIS A 198 6.92 22.67 0.05
C HIS A 198 6.72 21.72 1.24
N LEU A 199 7.19 20.48 1.10
CA LEU A 199 7.23 19.53 2.21
C LEU A 199 8.35 19.91 3.19
N SER A 200 8.01 20.08 4.47
CA SER A 200 8.94 20.54 5.50
C SER A 200 8.57 20.01 6.90
N THR A 201 9.57 19.92 7.79
CA THR A 201 9.36 19.58 9.21
C THR A 201 9.00 20.77 10.09
N ALA A 202 9.13 22.00 9.57
CA ALA A 202 8.75 23.24 10.25
C ALA A 202 7.23 23.50 10.23
N ALA A 203 6.50 22.76 9.40
CA ALA A 203 5.09 22.98 9.13
C ALA A 203 4.18 22.23 10.13
N ALA A 204 2.95 22.72 10.29
CA ALA A 204 1.91 21.98 10.99
C ALA A 204 1.67 20.62 10.31
N SER A 205 1.40 19.60 11.13
CA SER A 205 1.12 18.24 10.64
C SER A 205 0.10 18.28 9.52
N PHE A 206 0.48 17.73 8.37
CA PHE A 206 -0.35 17.77 7.17
C PHE A 206 -0.95 16.40 6.90
N ARG A 207 -2.22 16.39 6.48
CA ARG A 207 -2.98 15.18 6.15
C ARG A 207 -3.26 15.15 4.66
N PHE A 208 -3.03 14.00 4.05
CA PHE A 208 -3.36 13.77 2.66
C PHE A 208 -3.74 12.32 2.43
N ALA A 209 -4.40 12.05 1.31
CA ALA A 209 -4.78 10.69 0.96
C ALA A 209 -3.54 9.90 0.56
N PHE A 210 -3.40 8.64 0.98
CA PHE A 210 -2.31 7.77 0.54
C PHE A 210 -2.21 7.68 -0.99
N GLY A 211 -3.35 7.84 -1.68
CA GLY A 211 -3.46 7.97 -3.13
C GLY A 211 -2.62 9.07 -3.76
N SER A 212 -2.24 10.12 -3.00
CA SER A 212 -1.46 11.26 -3.47
C SER A 212 -0.07 10.90 -3.98
N PHE A 213 0.53 9.79 -3.50
CA PHE A 213 1.77 9.25 -4.06
C PHE A 213 1.62 8.82 -5.53
N TYR A 214 0.40 8.52 -5.98
CA TYR A 214 0.12 7.96 -7.30
C TYR A 214 -0.67 8.89 -8.22
N ASN A 215 -1.17 10.02 -7.69
CA ASN A 215 -2.06 10.94 -8.42
C ASN A 215 -1.32 12.18 -8.98
N GLY A 216 0.00 12.28 -8.79
CA GLY A 216 0.75 13.47 -9.18
C GLY A 216 0.47 14.67 -8.28
N ASP A 217 0.09 14.44 -7.01
CA ASP A 217 -0.07 15.53 -6.05
C ASP A 217 1.30 16.08 -5.60
N PHE A 218 2.30 15.20 -5.48
CA PHE A 218 3.66 15.58 -5.12
C PHE A 218 4.49 15.85 -6.38
N GLY A 219 5.06 17.03 -6.50
CA GLY A 219 5.95 17.42 -7.59
C GLY A 219 7.33 17.82 -7.12
N VAL A 220 8.20 18.09 -8.08
CA VAL A 220 9.57 18.53 -7.83
C VAL A 220 9.75 19.89 -8.44
N ASN A 221 10.13 20.86 -7.63
CA ASN A 221 10.54 22.15 -8.15
C ASN A 221 12.03 22.12 -8.49
N TRP A 222 12.33 21.82 -9.75
CA TRP A 222 13.70 21.81 -10.28
C TRP A 222 14.36 23.20 -10.32
N SER A 223 13.57 24.27 -10.18
CA SER A 223 14.04 25.66 -10.21
C SER A 223 14.22 26.26 -8.81
N ALA A 224 13.46 25.77 -7.81
CA ALA A 224 13.70 26.06 -6.41
C ALA A 224 14.86 25.21 -5.92
N THR A 225 16.05 25.69 -6.24
CA THR A 225 17.23 25.36 -5.46
C THR A 225 16.99 25.92 -4.06
N SER A 226 17.06 25.07 -3.03
CA SER A 226 17.15 25.62 -1.67
C SER A 226 18.33 26.60 -1.65
N ASN A 227 18.18 27.76 -1.00
CA ASN A 227 19.25 28.77 -0.90
C ASN A 227 20.52 28.24 -0.20
N TYR A 228 20.51 26.99 0.29
CA TYR A 228 21.59 26.39 1.07
C TYR A 228 22.36 25.28 0.33
N THR A 229 21.76 24.57 -0.63
CA THR A 229 22.40 23.36 -1.20
C THR A 229 22.27 23.18 -2.71
N GLY A 230 21.35 23.87 -3.40
CA GLY A 230 21.16 23.66 -4.84
C GLY A 230 20.30 22.43 -5.19
N ASP A 231 19.82 21.68 -4.21
CA ASP A 231 19.03 20.47 -4.46
C ASP A 231 17.56 20.81 -4.76
N PRO A 232 16.89 20.05 -5.65
CA PRO A 232 15.51 20.30 -6.01
C PRO A 232 14.57 19.95 -4.86
N ALA A 233 13.79 20.93 -4.41
CA ALA A 233 12.83 20.76 -3.32
C ALA A 233 11.54 20.07 -3.79
N LEU A 234 10.96 19.24 -2.92
CA LEU A 234 9.65 18.66 -3.14
C LEU A 234 8.55 19.69 -2.85
N ALA A 235 7.55 19.70 -3.73
CA ALA A 235 6.36 20.52 -3.63
C ALA A 235 5.10 19.65 -3.55
N TYR A 236 4.06 20.13 -2.88
CA TYR A 236 2.77 19.47 -2.72
C TYR A 236 1.66 20.19 -3.47
N LYS A 237 0.70 19.42 -4.00
CA LYS A 237 -0.41 19.86 -4.87
C LYS A 237 0.04 20.71 -6.06
N VAL A 238 1.10 20.26 -6.73
CA VAL A 238 1.54 20.89 -7.98
C VAL A 238 0.54 20.53 -9.09
N GLN A 239 -0.40 21.44 -9.38
CA GLN A 239 -1.50 21.20 -10.33
C GLN A 239 -1.00 20.60 -11.65
N TYR A 240 -1.26 19.30 -11.83
CA TYR A 240 -0.98 18.51 -13.04
C TYR A 240 0.51 18.35 -13.44
N ALA A 241 1.44 18.71 -12.56
CA ALA A 241 2.89 18.57 -12.82
C ALA A 241 3.61 17.69 -11.80
N GLY A 242 2.88 17.06 -10.88
CA GLY A 242 3.49 16.12 -9.95
C GLY A 242 3.88 14.79 -10.58
N GLN A 243 4.77 14.10 -9.89
CA GLN A 243 5.33 12.82 -10.28
C GLN A 243 4.58 11.68 -9.61
N GLU A 244 4.75 10.47 -10.15
CA GLU A 244 4.39 9.25 -9.43
C GLU A 244 5.55 8.79 -8.54
N TRP A 245 5.19 8.40 -7.34
CA TRP A 245 6.11 7.98 -6.30
C TRP A 245 5.90 6.50 -5.98
N GLU A 246 6.98 5.84 -5.61
CA GLU A 246 6.97 4.46 -5.13
C GLU A 246 7.60 4.38 -3.74
N LEU A 247 7.04 3.50 -2.92
CA LEU A 247 7.50 3.21 -1.58
C LEU A 247 8.32 1.94 -1.63
N VAL A 248 9.53 1.98 -1.09
CA VAL A 248 10.48 0.85 -1.08
C VAL A 248 11.05 0.62 0.31
N ASN A 249 11.52 -0.60 0.58
CA ASN A 249 12.04 -0.99 1.91
C ASN A 249 13.50 -0.61 2.15
#